data_AF-A0A7S2FSC7-F1
#
_entry.id   AF-A0A7S2FSC7-F1
#
_cell.length_a   1.000
_cell.length_b   1.000
_cell.length_c   1.000
_cell.angle_alpha   90.00
_cell.angle_beta   90.00
_cell.angle_gamma   90.00
#
_symmetry.space_group_name_H-M   'P 1'
#
loop_
_entity.id
_entity.type
_entity.pdbx_description
1 polymer ?
#
loop_
_entity_poly.entity_id
_entity_poly.type
_entity_poly.pdbx_seq_one_letter_code
_entity_poly.pdbx_strand_id
1 'polypeptide(L)'
;MSSKACVLATLAGAIVGALAVVVLRRKEEASTKRTGSPGAGSSLKLYYFDLAGKAEASRLIATYGGIDLEDIRFKSRDEFIAMKTSGELPYGQVPALKVGDQLIGQSSAIAKFLGKKAGLYPLTDDILAAKIDSILDQENDLFAGLTVSK
;
A
#
# COMPACT_ATOMS: atom_id res chain seq x y z
N MET A 1 -16.12 54.07 28.13
CA MET A 1 -15.42 53.40 27.01
C MET A 1 -14.02 53.10 27.52
N SER A 2 -13.54 51.88 27.74
CA SER A 2 -13.30 50.82 26.76
C SER A 2 -12.82 49.57 27.52
N SER A 3 -13.73 48.71 27.98
CA SER A 3 -13.38 47.45 28.69
C SER A 3 -13.64 46.19 27.87
N LYS A 4 -13.98 46.35 26.58
CA LYS A 4 -14.33 45.23 25.68
C LYS A 4 -13.22 44.84 24.70
N ALA A 5 -12.14 45.63 24.61
CA ALA A 5 -11.04 45.37 23.66
C ALA A 5 -9.99 44.36 24.18
N CYS A 6 -9.87 44.15 25.50
CA CYS A 6 -8.85 43.27 26.06
C CYS A 6 -9.24 41.78 26.03
N VAL A 7 -10.53 41.45 26.09
CA VAL A 7 -11.00 40.05 26.14
C VAL A 7 -11.05 39.39 24.75
N LEU A 8 -11.14 40.17 23.66
CA LEU A 8 -11.15 39.60 22.30
C LEU A 8 -9.75 39.18 21.80
N ALA A 9 -8.67 39.73 22.37
CA ALA A 9 -7.31 39.43 21.94
C ALA A 9 -6.78 38.07 22.44
N THR A 10 -7.37 37.50 23.49
CA THR A 10 -6.93 36.22 24.08
C THR A 10 -7.61 34.98 23.49
N LEU A 11 -8.74 35.12 22.78
CA LEU A 11 -9.45 33.99 22.15
C LEU A 11 -8.85 33.56 20.79
N ALA A 12 -8.22 34.49 20.05
CA ALA A 12 -7.61 34.16 18.75
C ALA A 12 -6.32 33.34 18.88
N GLY A 13 -5.50 33.59 19.92
CA GLY A 13 -4.24 32.88 20.14
C GLY A 13 -4.42 31.40 20.52
N ALA A 14 -5.49 31.08 21.27
CA ALA A 14 -5.78 29.71 21.69
C ALA A 14 -6.22 28.80 20.54
N ILE A 15 -6.96 29.33 19.55
CA ILE A 15 -7.44 28.55 18.40
C ILE A 15 -6.31 28.24 17.42
N VAL A 16 -5.43 29.22 17.15
CA VAL A 16 -4.25 28.99 16.29
C VAL A 16 -3.26 28.04 16.97
N GLY A 17 -3.04 28.19 18.28
CA GLY A 17 -2.24 27.26 19.08
C GLY A 17 -2.82 25.85 19.09
N ALA A 18 -4.12 25.68 19.30
CA ALA A 18 -4.77 24.37 19.28
C ALA A 18 -4.73 23.72 17.88
N LEU A 19 -4.94 24.50 16.82
CA LEU A 19 -4.87 23.98 15.44
C LEU A 19 -3.43 23.60 15.06
N ALA A 20 -2.43 24.42 15.45
CA ALA A 20 -1.02 24.09 15.25
C ALA A 20 -0.60 22.86 16.06
N VAL A 21 -1.06 22.73 17.31
CA VAL A 21 -0.82 21.53 18.14
C VAL A 21 -1.51 20.30 17.55
N VAL A 22 -2.71 20.43 16.98
CA VAL A 22 -3.42 19.32 16.31
C VAL A 22 -2.72 18.92 15.00
N VAL A 23 -2.25 19.89 14.20
CA VAL A 23 -1.52 19.62 12.95
C VAL A 23 -0.14 19.03 13.24
N LEU A 24 0.56 19.54 14.24
CA LEU A 24 1.84 18.99 14.68
C LEU A 24 1.67 17.60 15.33
N ARG A 25 0.61 17.38 16.11
CA ARG A 25 0.25 16.04 16.61
C ARG A 25 -0.08 15.06 15.50
N ARG A 26 -0.72 15.47 14.40
CA ARG A 26 -0.92 14.56 13.25
C ARG A 26 0.39 14.19 12.57
N LYS A 27 1.35 15.11 12.52
CA LYS A 27 2.69 14.84 11.98
C LYS A 27 3.50 13.93 12.92
N GLU A 28 3.30 14.08 14.23
CA GLU A 28 3.89 13.24 15.27
C GLU A 28 3.22 11.86 15.34
N GLU A 29 1.90 11.73 15.25
CA GLU A 29 1.17 10.45 15.19
C GLU A 29 1.49 9.66 13.90
N ALA A 30 1.74 10.34 12.78
CA ALA A 30 2.26 9.72 11.55
C ALA A 30 3.73 9.27 11.67
N SER A 31 4.49 9.82 12.62
CA SER A 31 5.86 9.40 12.91
C SER A 31 5.94 8.37 14.05
N THR A 32 5.03 8.43 15.02
CA THR A 32 5.01 7.63 16.25
C THR A 32 4.25 6.31 16.07
N LYS A 33 3.43 6.16 15.03
CA LYS A 33 2.96 4.83 14.60
C LYS A 33 4.02 3.99 13.88
N ARG A 34 5.22 4.52 13.62
CA ARG A 34 6.32 3.80 12.95
C ARG A 34 7.29 3.12 13.91
N THR A 35 6.79 2.42 14.93
CA THR A 35 7.55 1.32 15.58
C THR A 35 6.58 0.28 16.13
N GLY A 36 5.66 -0.20 15.29
CA GLY A 36 5.15 -1.55 15.48
C GLY A 36 6.26 -2.52 15.13
N SER A 37 7.07 -2.94 16.11
CA SER A 37 7.95 -4.10 15.97
C SER A 37 7.13 -5.24 15.36
N PRO A 38 7.56 -5.88 14.26
CA PRO A 38 6.82 -6.97 13.68
C PRO A 38 6.83 -8.10 14.69
N GLY A 39 5.67 -8.33 15.33
CA GLY A 39 5.46 -9.57 16.07
C GLY A 39 5.76 -10.72 15.13
N ALA A 40 6.73 -11.56 15.50
CA ALA A 40 7.04 -12.86 14.89
C ALA A 40 6.79 -12.89 13.36
N GLY A 41 7.72 -12.29 12.62
CA GLY A 41 7.60 -11.97 11.20
C GLY A 41 7.39 -13.17 10.29
N SER A 42 6.22 -13.24 9.66
CA SER A 42 6.11 -13.86 8.35
C SER A 42 6.79 -12.95 7.34
N SER A 43 8.02 -13.30 6.95
CA SER A 43 8.77 -12.57 5.91
C SER A 43 7.90 -12.43 4.65
N LEU A 44 7.66 -11.21 4.20
CA LEU A 44 6.95 -10.95 2.95
C LEU A 44 7.92 -11.08 1.80
N LYS A 45 7.61 -11.95 0.82
CA LYS A 45 8.46 -12.16 -0.36
C LYS A 45 7.65 -11.94 -1.63
N LEU A 46 8.06 -11.01 -2.48
CA LEU A 46 7.43 -10.74 -3.77
C LEU A 46 8.24 -11.42 -4.88
N TYR A 47 7.63 -12.37 -5.58
CA TYR A 47 8.22 -13.07 -6.71
C TYR A 47 7.80 -12.40 -8.01
N TYR A 48 8.75 -11.87 -8.77
CA TYR A 48 8.50 -11.31 -10.10
C TYR A 48 9.76 -11.25 -10.96
N PHE A 49 9.63 -10.78 -12.19
CA PHE A 49 10.76 -10.52 -13.07
C PHE A 49 11.48 -9.22 -12.69
N ASP A 50 12.71 -9.06 -13.18
CA ASP A 50 13.50 -7.82 -13.07
C ASP A 50 12.99 -6.73 -14.04
N LEU A 51 11.72 -6.36 -13.86
CA LEU A 51 11.02 -5.31 -14.58
C LEU A 51 9.98 -4.70 -13.65
N ALA A 52 9.60 -3.45 -13.91
CA ALA A 52 8.56 -2.75 -13.15
C ALA A 52 7.21 -3.49 -13.32
N GLY A 53 6.62 -3.39 -14.51
CA GLY A 53 5.40 -4.12 -14.91
C GLY A 53 4.31 -4.16 -13.84
N LYS A 54 3.67 -5.31 -13.70
CA LYS A 54 2.54 -5.50 -12.77
C LYS A 54 2.92 -5.56 -11.28
N ALA A 55 4.21 -5.68 -10.96
CA ALA A 55 4.68 -5.75 -9.57
C ALA A 55 5.05 -4.38 -8.99
N GLU A 56 5.21 -3.37 -9.83
CA GLU A 56 5.76 -2.08 -9.42
C GLU A 56 4.89 -1.37 -8.39
N ALA A 57 3.57 -1.38 -8.57
CA ALA A 57 2.64 -0.80 -7.61
C ALA A 57 2.86 -1.38 -6.20
N SER A 58 3.06 -2.70 -6.10
CA SER A 58 3.34 -3.39 -4.83
C SER A 58 4.66 -2.95 -4.20
N ARG A 59 5.72 -2.78 -5.01
CA ARG A 59 7.03 -2.28 -4.53
C ARG A 59 6.93 -0.85 -4.01
N LEU A 60 6.21 0.01 -4.71
CA LEU A 60 5.98 1.40 -4.31
C LEU A 60 5.18 1.49 -3.00
N ILE A 61 4.11 0.70 -2.88
CA ILE A 61 3.29 0.64 -1.67
C ILE A 61 4.14 0.19 -0.47
N ALA A 62 4.94 -0.86 -0.64
CA ALA A 62 5.79 -1.37 0.43
C ALA A 62 6.84 -0.32 0.87
N THR A 63 7.50 0.30 -0.11
CA THR A 63 8.50 1.35 0.15
C THR A 63 7.89 2.54 0.88
N TYR A 64 6.73 3.03 0.40
CA TYR A 64 6.03 4.16 1.02
C TYR A 64 5.53 3.81 2.43
N GLY A 65 4.98 2.60 2.59
CA GLY A 65 4.44 2.11 3.86
C GLY A 65 5.49 1.70 4.89
N GLY A 66 6.78 1.70 4.53
CA GLY A 66 7.85 1.18 5.39
C GLY A 66 7.69 -0.31 5.69
N ILE A 67 7.10 -1.07 4.76
CA ILE A 67 6.90 -2.52 4.89
C ILE A 67 8.17 -3.21 4.40
N ASP A 68 8.75 -4.05 5.26
CA ASP A 68 9.86 -4.92 4.87
C ASP A 68 9.37 -6.00 3.90
N LEU A 69 9.73 -5.84 2.62
CA LEU A 69 9.32 -6.67 1.51
C LEU A 69 10.57 -7.14 0.76
N GLU A 70 10.82 -8.45 0.77
CA GLU A 70 11.90 -9.06 0.01
C GLU A 70 11.48 -9.18 -1.48
N ASP A 71 12.12 -8.39 -2.35
CA ASP A 71 11.88 -8.41 -3.81
C ASP A 71 12.71 -9.52 -4.47
N ILE A 72 12.11 -10.69 -4.63
CA ILE A 72 12.72 -11.87 -5.25
C ILE A 72 12.53 -11.79 -6.77
N ARG A 73 13.62 -11.43 -7.45
CA ARG A 73 13.67 -11.32 -8.90
C ARG A 73 14.19 -12.60 -9.54
N PHE A 74 13.43 -13.16 -10.47
CA PHE A 74 13.90 -14.30 -11.27
C PHE A 74 15.10 -13.90 -12.11
N LYS A 75 16.22 -14.62 -11.98
CA LYS A 75 17.44 -14.39 -12.77
C LYS A 75 17.38 -15.03 -14.14
N SER A 76 16.57 -16.07 -14.28
CA SER A 76 16.41 -16.84 -15.52
C SER A 76 14.96 -17.25 -15.74
N ARG A 77 14.64 -17.58 -16.99
CA ARG A 77 13.34 -18.15 -17.35
C ARG A 77 13.11 -19.51 -16.67
N ASP A 78 14.18 -20.27 -16.45
CA ASP A 78 14.10 -21.61 -15.87
C ASP A 78 13.67 -21.58 -14.40
N GLU A 79 14.10 -20.59 -13.62
CA GLU A 79 13.63 -20.39 -12.24
C GLU A 79 12.11 -20.17 -12.18
N PHE A 80 11.58 -19.36 -13.09
CA PHE A 80 10.14 -19.14 -13.20
C PHE A 80 9.41 -20.43 -13.63
N ILE A 81 9.94 -21.16 -14.62
CA ILE A 81 9.34 -22.43 -15.07
C ILE A 81 9.34 -23.46 -13.93
N ALA A 82 10.42 -23.55 -13.17
CA ALA A 82 10.50 -24.45 -12.02
C ALA A 82 9.43 -24.13 -10.97
N MET A 83 9.29 -22.86 -10.58
CA MET A 83 8.25 -22.43 -9.62
C MET A 83 6.83 -22.61 -10.16
N LYS A 84 6.63 -22.42 -11.47
CA LYS A 84 5.35 -22.70 -12.11
C LYS A 84 5.02 -24.20 -12.10
N THR A 85 6.03 -25.04 -12.34
CA THR A 85 5.88 -26.50 -12.45
C THR A 85 5.73 -27.17 -11.08
N SER A 86 6.28 -26.57 -10.02
CA SER A 86 6.08 -27.06 -8.64
C SER A 86 4.63 -26.97 -8.17
N GLY A 87 3.79 -26.18 -8.86
CA GLY A 87 2.39 -25.98 -8.49
C GLY A 87 2.19 -25.00 -7.34
N GLU A 88 3.25 -24.33 -6.87
CA GLU A 88 3.17 -23.35 -5.78
C GLU A 88 2.41 -22.08 -6.19
N LEU A 89 2.50 -21.68 -7.46
CA LEU A 89 1.84 -20.48 -7.97
C LEU A 89 0.33 -20.72 -8.12
N PRO A 90 -0.56 -19.97 -7.42
CA PRO A 90 -2.00 -20.21 -7.42
C PRO A 90 -2.65 -20.25 -8.81
N TYR A 91 -2.10 -19.47 -9.75
CA TYR A 91 -2.59 -19.37 -11.13
C TYR A 91 -1.51 -19.71 -12.16
N GLY A 92 -0.36 -20.26 -11.74
CA GLY A 92 0.79 -20.47 -12.63
C GLY A 92 1.35 -19.18 -13.25
N GLN A 93 1.11 -18.05 -12.60
CA GLN A 93 1.42 -16.69 -13.04
C GLN A 93 2.12 -15.91 -11.93
N VAL A 94 2.84 -14.87 -12.32
CA VAL A 94 3.45 -13.87 -11.44
C VAL A 94 2.97 -12.47 -11.87
N PRO A 95 2.85 -11.49 -10.97
CA PRO A 95 3.41 -11.43 -9.61
C PRO A 95 2.71 -12.35 -8.60
N ALA A 96 3.50 -12.83 -7.64
CA ALA A 96 3.01 -13.61 -6.49
C ALA A 96 3.68 -13.12 -5.19
N LEU A 97 2.88 -12.89 -4.15
CA LEU A 97 3.35 -12.49 -2.82
C LEU A 97 3.23 -13.66 -1.85
N LYS A 98 4.35 -14.05 -1.23
CA LYS A 98 4.35 -15.03 -0.14
C LYS A 98 4.21 -14.31 1.20
N VAL A 99 3.23 -14.76 1.98
CA VAL A 99 2.89 -14.28 3.32
C VAL A 99 2.89 -15.49 4.26
N GLY A 100 4.03 -15.77 4.88
CA GLY A 100 4.23 -17.02 5.62
C GLY A 100 4.14 -18.22 4.69
N ASP A 101 3.20 -19.12 4.94
CA ASP A 101 2.97 -20.33 4.12
C ASP A 101 1.98 -20.11 2.96
N GLN A 102 1.38 -18.92 2.87
CA GLN A 102 0.37 -18.61 1.86
C GLN A 102 0.98 -17.82 0.69
N LEU A 103 0.52 -18.12 -0.53
CA LEU A 103 0.86 -17.39 -1.75
C LEU A 103 -0.38 -16.67 -2.29
N ILE A 104 -0.27 -15.36 -2.45
CA ILE A 104 -1.29 -14.50 -3.04
C ILE A 104 -0.86 -14.18 -4.47
N GLY A 105 -1.68 -14.56 -5.46
CA GLY A 105 -1.48 -14.17 -6.86
C GLY A 105 -2.26 -12.90 -7.23
N GLN A 106 -2.00 -12.39 -8.44
CA GLN A 106 -2.60 -11.18 -9.04
C GLN A 106 -2.14 -9.84 -8.44
N SER A 107 -1.77 -8.91 -9.32
CA SER A 107 -1.18 -7.61 -8.95
C SER A 107 -2.11 -6.76 -8.09
N SER A 108 -3.38 -6.62 -8.48
CA SER A 108 -4.36 -5.81 -7.74
C SER A 108 -4.66 -6.39 -6.35
N ALA A 109 -4.73 -7.71 -6.21
CA ALA A 109 -4.93 -8.35 -4.90
C ALA A 109 -3.74 -8.11 -3.96
N ILE A 110 -2.52 -8.26 -4.47
CA ILE A 110 -1.27 -7.98 -3.72
C ILE A 110 -1.22 -6.50 -3.32
N ALA A 111 -1.50 -5.58 -4.26
CA ALA A 111 -1.51 -4.14 -4.00
C ALA A 111 -2.53 -3.77 -2.91
N LYS A 112 -3.74 -4.35 -2.92
CA LYS A 112 -4.74 -4.14 -1.86
C LYS A 112 -4.28 -4.67 -0.51
N PHE A 113 -3.65 -5.85 -0.47
CA PHE A 113 -3.11 -6.43 0.76
C PHE A 113 -2.03 -5.52 1.38
N LEU A 114 -1.05 -5.10 0.57
CA LEU A 114 0.01 -4.21 1.02
C LEU A 114 -0.53 -2.82 1.37
N GLY A 115 -1.51 -2.32 0.62
CA GLY A 115 -2.16 -1.03 0.87
C GLY A 115 -2.89 -1.00 2.21
N LYS A 116 -3.58 -2.09 2.57
CA LYS A 116 -4.19 -2.25 3.91
C LYS A 116 -3.13 -2.27 5.00
N LYS A 117 -2.02 -2.99 4.81
CA LYS A 117 -0.89 -3.00 5.75
C LYS A 117 -0.21 -1.64 5.91
N ALA A 118 -0.10 -0.88 4.83
CA ALA A 118 0.51 0.46 4.81
C ALA A 118 -0.43 1.57 5.31
N GLY A 119 -1.71 1.26 5.61
CA GLY A 119 -2.71 2.27 5.96
C GLY A 119 -3.13 3.17 4.79
N LEU A 120 -2.92 2.71 3.55
CA LEU A 120 -3.27 3.41 2.30
C LEU A 120 -4.62 2.98 1.72
N TYR A 121 -5.22 1.93 2.27
CA TYR A 121 -6.51 1.40 1.83
C TYR A 121 -7.56 1.60 2.94
N PRO A 122 -8.73 2.21 2.67
CA PRO A 122 -9.76 2.44 3.67
C PRO A 122 -10.38 1.13 4.15
N LEU A 123 -10.60 1.01 5.46
CA LEU A 123 -11.20 -0.18 6.08
C LEU A 123 -12.69 -0.02 6.42
N THR A 124 -13.18 1.22 6.45
CA THR A 124 -14.54 1.57 6.92
C THR A 124 -15.34 2.38 5.91
N ASP A 125 -14.71 2.86 4.83
CA ASP A 125 -15.35 3.65 3.78
C ASP A 125 -15.41 2.82 2.50
N ASP A 126 -16.55 2.17 2.29
CA ASP A 126 -16.76 1.25 1.17
C ASP A 126 -16.74 1.97 -0.19
N ILE A 127 -17.17 3.24 -0.24
CA ILE A 127 -17.19 4.02 -1.48
C ILE A 127 -15.76 4.43 -1.86
N LEU A 128 -14.94 4.83 -0.89
CA LEU A 128 -13.53 5.13 -1.15
C LEU A 128 -12.76 3.85 -1.50
N ALA A 129 -13.05 2.72 -0.85
CA ALA A 129 -12.48 1.42 -1.20
C ALA A 129 -12.81 1.03 -2.65
N ALA A 130 -14.09 1.16 -3.05
CA ALA A 130 -14.54 0.87 -4.41
C ALA A 130 -13.87 1.78 -5.45
N LYS A 131 -13.62 3.06 -5.12
CA LYS A 131 -12.88 3.97 -6.01
C LYS A 131 -11.43 3.50 -6.22
N ILE A 132 -10.77 3.02 -5.17
CA ILE A 132 -9.40 2.46 -5.30
C ILE A 132 -9.43 1.20 -6.14
N ASP A 133 -10.38 0.30 -5.89
CA ASP A 133 -10.54 -0.93 -6.66
C ASP A 133 -10.79 -0.62 -8.15
N SER A 134 -11.62 0.38 -8.46
CA SER A 134 -11.85 0.81 -9.85
C SER A 134 -10.59 1.30 -10.56
N ILE A 135 -9.67 1.94 -9.84
CA ILE A 135 -8.39 2.41 -10.42
C ILE A 135 -7.46 1.21 -10.68
N LEU A 136 -7.42 0.25 -9.77
CA LEU A 136 -6.63 -0.97 -9.95
C LEU A 136 -7.17 -1.83 -11.10
N ASP A 137 -8.49 -1.90 -11.27
CA ASP A 137 -9.09 -2.62 -12.38
C ASP A 137 -8.84 -1.90 -13.72
N GLN A 138 -8.91 -0.56 -13.73
CA GLN A 138 -8.51 0.23 -14.90
C GLN A 138 -7.05 0.01 -15.30
N GLU A 139 -6.14 -0.11 -14.33
CA GLU A 139 -4.74 -0.46 -14.59
C GLU A 139 -4.61 -1.86 -15.22
N ASN A 140 -5.37 -2.84 -14.73
CA ASN A 140 -5.38 -4.18 -15.31
C ASN A 140 -5.89 -4.19 -16.76
N ASP A 141 -6.93 -3.42 -17.07
CA ASP A 141 -7.47 -3.29 -18.43
C ASP A 141 -6.43 -2.67 -19.38
N LEU A 142 -5.69 -1.65 -18.92
CA LEU A 142 -4.60 -1.07 -19.71
C LEU A 142 -3.49 -2.09 -20.02
N PHE A 143 -3.17 -2.97 -19.07
CA PHE A 143 -2.21 -4.05 -19.29
C PHE A 143 -2.73 -5.17 -20.20
N ALA A 144 -4.04 -5.42 -20.23
CA ALA A 144 -4.64 -6.38 -21.16
C ALA A 144 -4.65 -5.85 -22.61
N GLY A 145 -4.66 -4.52 -22.76
CA GLY A 145 -4.68 -3.83 -24.04
C GLY A 145 -6.08 -3.77 -24.66
N LEU A 146 -6.22 -2.94 -25.70
CA LEU A 146 -7.47 -2.84 -26.46
C LEU A 146 -7.62 -4.05 -27.39
N THR A 147 -8.32 -5.09 -26.96
CA THR A 147 -8.79 -6.13 -27.86
C THR A 147 -10.05 -5.66 -28.58
N VAL A 148 -9.87 -5.07 -29.77
CA VAL A 148 -10.98 -4.97 -30.74
C VAL A 148 -11.23 -6.38 -31.26
N SER A 149 -12.35 -6.98 -30.86
CA SER A 149 -12.81 -8.22 -31.48
C SER A 149 -13.06 -7.93 -32.96
N LYS A 150 -12.41 -8.71 -33.83
CA LYS A 150 -12.71 -8.68 -35.27
C LYS A 150 -14.13 -9.15 -35.54
#